data_AF-D9QU31-F1
#
_entry.id   AF-D9QU31-F1
#
_cell.length_a   1.000
_cell.length_b   1.000
_cell.length_c   1.000
_cell.angle_alpha   90.00
_cell.angle_beta   90.00
_cell.angle_gamma   90.00
#
_symmetry.space_group_name_H-M   'P 1'
#
loop_
_entity.id
_entity.type
_entity.pdbx_description
1 polymer ?
#
loop_
_entity_poly.entity_id
_entity_poly.type
_entity_poly.pdbx_seq_one_letter_code
_entity_poly.pdbx_strand_id
1 'polypeptide(L)'
;MKFIIRGKNIEITDALKQYAEEKIGKIERYFDDDPPIEARISLEVEKERHIVEVTVYIDGLTIRGEEVTGDMYASIDGVIEKLERQIHKYKTKINRKIKEERKELKANLAESNLLDEDEEEDEPKIVRTKRFAMKPMNVEEAVMQMELLDHDFFVFFNSDSEEVNVVYKRNAGDYGLIEPTLG
;
A
#
# COMPACT_ATOMS: atom_id res chain seq x y z
N MET A 1 11.11 -0.89 11.74
CA MET A 1 9.65 -1.03 11.52
C MET A 1 8.90 -0.07 12.43
N LYS A 2 7.89 0.62 11.88
CA LYS A 2 7.04 1.54 12.64
C LYS A 2 5.77 0.79 13.06
N PHE A 3 5.56 0.65 14.36
CA PHE A 3 4.37 -0.01 14.91
C PHE A 3 3.32 1.04 15.29
N ILE A 4 2.11 0.92 14.75
CA ILE A 4 0.95 1.71 15.15
C ILE A 4 -0.03 0.77 15.81
N ILE A 5 -0.09 0.82 17.14
CA ILE A 5 -0.99 -0.01 17.93
C ILE A 5 -2.23 0.79 18.31
N ARG A 6 -3.41 0.23 18.01
CA ARG A 6 -4.71 0.79 18.37
C ARG A 6 -5.47 -0.23 19.20
N GLY A 7 -6.01 0.23 20.32
CA GLY A 7 -6.85 -0.57 21.22
C GLY A 7 -8.29 -0.05 21.15
N LYS A 8 -9.25 -0.94 20.93
CA LYS A 8 -10.68 -0.64 20.95
C LYS A 8 -11.32 -1.50 22.03
N ASN A 9 -11.92 -0.85 23.02
CA ASN A 9 -12.46 -1.50 24.23
C ASN A 9 -11.42 -2.28 25.06
N ILE A 10 -10.14 -1.93 24.97
CA ILE A 10 -9.07 -2.50 25.80
C ILE A 10 -8.04 -1.41 26.14
N GLU A 11 -7.57 -1.41 27.38
CA GLU A 11 -6.38 -0.65 27.77
C GLU A 11 -5.13 -1.42 27.36
N ILE A 12 -4.32 -0.81 26.49
CA ILE A 12 -3.05 -1.42 26.07
C ILE A 12 -2.06 -1.25 27.21
N THR A 13 -1.74 -2.36 27.89
CA THR A 13 -0.64 -2.39 28.85
C THR A 13 0.70 -2.47 28.13
N ASP A 14 1.77 -1.98 28.78
CA ASP A 14 3.13 -2.02 28.22
C ASP A 14 3.58 -3.44 27.90
N ALA A 15 3.21 -4.41 28.74
CA ALA A 15 3.51 -5.82 28.50
C ALA A 15 2.86 -6.35 27.21
N LEU A 16 1.63 -5.93 26.91
CA LEU A 16 0.91 -6.36 25.72
C LEU A 16 1.45 -5.71 24.45
N LYS A 17 1.82 -4.43 24.54
CA LYS A 17 2.52 -3.71 23.48
C LYS A 17 3.86 -4.38 23.15
N GLN A 18 4.69 -4.62 24.16
CA GLN A 18 6.01 -5.22 23.98
C GLN A 18 5.91 -6.64 23.43
N TYR A 19 4.90 -7.41 23.87
CA TYR A 19 4.63 -8.75 23.34
C TYR A 19 4.27 -8.72 21.85
N ALA A 20 3.38 -7.81 21.44
CA ALA A 20 3.00 -7.66 20.03
C ALA A 20 4.18 -7.21 19.15
N GLU A 21 4.99 -6.27 19.64
CA GLU A 21 6.20 -5.78 18.96
C GLU A 21 7.25 -6.89 18.79
N GLU A 22 7.58 -7.64 19.83
CA GLU A 22 8.57 -8.72 19.76
C GLU A 22 8.14 -9.82 18.80
N LYS A 23 6.85 -10.18 18.85
CA LYS A 23 6.31 -11.26 18.06
C LYS A 23 6.19 -10.91 16.57
N ILE A 24 5.72 -9.70 16.25
CA ILE A 24 5.66 -9.23 14.87
C ILE A 24 7.06 -8.90 14.34
N GLY A 25 7.98 -8.47 15.20
CA GLY A 25 9.39 -8.29 14.84
C GLY A 25 10.07 -9.57 14.32
N LYS A 26 9.61 -10.76 14.72
CA LYS A 26 10.11 -12.03 14.15
C LYS A 26 9.81 -12.17 12.66
N ILE A 27 8.75 -11.52 12.18
CA ILE A 27 8.38 -11.51 10.77
C ILE A 27 9.42 -10.76 9.92
N GLU A 28 10.11 -9.77 10.49
CA GLU A 28 11.18 -9.03 9.80
C GLU A 28 12.29 -9.96 9.30
N ARG A 29 12.61 -11.03 10.04
CA ARG A 29 13.67 -12.00 9.65
C ARG A 29 13.37 -12.75 8.36
N TYR A 30 12.14 -12.75 7.88
CA TYR A 30 11.80 -13.41 6.61
C TYR A 30 12.07 -12.52 5.39
N PHE A 31 12.33 -11.23 5.60
CA PHE A 31 12.61 -10.23 4.58
C PHE A 31 14.05 -9.71 4.75
N ASP A 32 15.00 -10.31 4.03
CA ASP A 32 16.43 -10.03 4.19
C ASP A 32 16.90 -8.64 3.70
N ASP A 33 16.05 -7.84 3.03
CA ASP A 33 16.55 -6.83 2.07
C ASP A 33 15.92 -5.42 2.05
N ASP A 34 14.78 -5.12 2.71
CA ASP A 34 14.14 -3.78 2.58
C ASP A 34 13.20 -3.42 3.77
N PRO A 35 13.54 -2.43 4.64
CA PRO A 35 12.62 -1.83 5.60
C PRO A 35 12.33 -0.35 5.25
N PRO A 36 11.06 0.04 5.09
CA PRO A 36 10.30 0.45 6.27
C PRO A 36 8.93 -0.24 6.33
N ILE A 37 8.87 -1.28 7.15
CA ILE A 37 7.61 -1.97 7.42
C ILE A 37 6.77 -1.08 8.35
N GLU A 38 5.60 -0.64 7.90
CA GLU A 38 4.57 -0.06 8.79
C GLU A 38 3.62 -1.19 9.17
N ALA A 39 3.55 -1.52 10.47
CA ALA A 39 2.59 -2.47 10.99
C ALA A 39 1.53 -1.75 11.80
N ARG A 40 0.28 -1.86 11.34
CA ARG A 40 -0.90 -1.42 12.08
C ARG A 40 -1.51 -2.61 12.79
N ILE A 41 -1.59 -2.52 14.11
CA ILE A 41 -2.14 -3.55 14.97
C ILE A 41 -3.39 -2.97 15.61
N SER A 42 -4.54 -3.59 15.34
CA SER A 42 -5.81 -3.26 15.97
C SER A 42 -6.19 -4.40 16.91
N LEU A 43 -6.33 -4.07 18.18
CA LEU A 43 -6.70 -4.98 19.26
C LEU A 43 -8.11 -4.59 19.71
N GLU A 44 -9.07 -5.49 19.55
CA GLU A 44 -10.46 -5.26 19.94
C GLU A 44 -10.95 -6.38 20.87
N VAL A 45 -11.65 -6.00 21.94
CA VAL A 45 -12.28 -6.96 22.86
C VAL A 45 -13.79 -6.74 22.84
N GLU A 46 -14.52 -7.78 22.46
CA GLU A 46 -15.98 -7.81 22.46
C GLU A 46 -16.48 -8.99 23.29
N LYS A 47 -16.89 -8.72 24.53
CA LYS A 47 -17.35 -9.74 25.50
C LYS A 47 -16.28 -10.82 25.74
N GLU A 48 -16.46 -12.03 25.22
CA GLU A 48 -15.52 -13.16 25.30
C GLU A 48 -14.73 -13.37 24.00
N ARG A 49 -14.83 -12.44 23.04
CA ARG A 49 -14.09 -12.50 21.77
C ARG A 49 -12.99 -11.45 21.78
N HIS A 50 -11.77 -11.92 21.57
CA HIS A 50 -10.59 -11.10 21.35
C HIS A 50 -10.30 -11.12 19.86
N ILE A 51 -10.42 -9.96 19.23
CA ILE A 51 -10.23 -9.76 17.80
C ILE A 51 -8.91 -9.03 17.63
N VAL A 52 -8.01 -9.63 16.87
CA VAL A 52 -6.72 -9.02 16.53
C VAL A 52 -6.64 -8.91 15.02
N GLU A 53 -6.44 -7.69 14.53
CA GLU A 53 -6.20 -7.40 13.13
C GLU A 53 -4.80 -6.79 12.98
N VAL A 54 -3.96 -7.39 12.14
CA VAL A 54 -2.63 -6.88 11.81
C VAL A 54 -2.59 -6.61 10.31
N THR A 55 -2.28 -5.37 9.95
CA THR A 55 -1.99 -4.96 8.58
C THR A 55 -0.53 -4.53 8.48
N VAL A 56 0.21 -5.19 7.62
CA VAL A 56 1.63 -4.95 7.37
C VAL A 56 1.78 -4.37 5.96
N TYR A 57 2.40 -3.20 5.86
CA TYR A 57 2.76 -2.56 4.61
C TYR A 57 4.24 -2.81 4.33
N ILE A 58 4.54 -3.42 3.17
CA ILE A 58 5.89 -3.75 2.71
C ILE A 58 5.97 -3.26 1.27
N ASP A 59 6.77 -2.23 0.99
CA ASP A 59 7.08 -1.69 -0.35
C ASP A 59 6.15 -2.14 -1.50
N GLY A 60 4.98 -1.50 -1.61
CA GLY A 60 3.97 -1.80 -2.65
C GLY A 60 3.05 -3.00 -2.42
N LEU A 61 3.24 -3.76 -1.34
CA LEU A 61 2.42 -4.91 -0.93
C LEU A 61 1.78 -4.67 0.44
N THR A 62 0.47 -4.91 0.55
CA THR A 62 -0.25 -4.90 1.83
C THR A 62 -0.67 -6.31 2.21
N ILE A 63 -0.24 -6.76 3.39
CA ILE A 63 -0.57 -8.08 3.94
C ILE A 63 -1.46 -7.86 5.17
N ARG A 64 -2.64 -8.50 5.19
CA ARG A 64 -3.58 -8.40 6.31
C ARG A 64 -3.87 -9.79 6.89
N GLY A 65 -3.81 -9.88 8.22
CA GLY A 65 -4.21 -11.03 9.01
C GLY A 65 -5.21 -10.63 10.09
N GLU A 66 -6.26 -11.44 10.25
CA GLU A 66 -7.27 -11.25 11.28
C GLU A 66 -7.51 -12.60 11.98
N GLU A 67 -7.53 -12.57 13.31
CA GLU A 67 -7.81 -13.74 14.16
C GLU A 67 -8.80 -13.36 15.26
N VAL A 68 -9.69 -14.30 15.59
CA VAL A 68 -10.66 -14.15 16.67
C VAL A 68 -10.58 -15.36 17.57
N THR A 69 -10.17 -15.17 18.82
CA THR A 69 -10.17 -16.26 19.81
C THR A 69 -10.69 -15.78 21.18
N GLY A 70 -10.69 -16.67 22.17
CA GLY A 70 -11.08 -16.36 23.56
C GLY A 70 -9.96 -15.76 24.41
N ASP A 71 -8.77 -15.56 23.86
CA ASP A 71 -7.62 -14.97 24.56
C ASP A 71 -6.88 -14.00 23.62
N MET A 72 -6.46 -12.85 24.13
CA MET A 72 -5.70 -11.88 23.35
C MET A 72 -4.35 -12.43 22.89
N TYR A 73 -3.64 -13.18 23.75
CA TYR A 73 -2.35 -13.75 23.41
C TYR A 73 -2.45 -14.82 22.32
N ALA A 74 -3.46 -15.69 22.42
CA ALA A 74 -3.73 -16.70 21.40
C ALA A 74 -4.12 -16.07 20.06
N SER A 75 -4.86 -14.95 20.09
CA SER A 75 -5.22 -14.21 18.88
C SER A 75 -4.01 -13.60 18.20
N ILE A 76 -3.06 -13.03 18.97
CA ILE A 76 -1.80 -12.50 18.43
C ILE A 76 -0.99 -13.62 17.75
N ASP A 77 -0.84 -14.76 18.42
CA ASP A 77 -0.11 -15.92 17.87
C ASP A 77 -0.78 -16.46 16.60
N GLY A 78 -2.12 -16.53 16.56
CA GLY A 78 -2.87 -16.98 15.38
C GLY A 78 -2.74 -16.04 14.18
N VAL A 79 -2.74 -14.70 14.41
CA VAL A 79 -2.48 -13.74 13.33
C VAL A 79 -1.08 -13.92 12.75
N ILE A 80 -0.08 -14.16 13.59
CA ILE A 80 1.31 -14.36 13.15
C ILE A 80 1.42 -15.61 12.28
N GLU A 81 0.83 -16.73 12.68
CA GLU A 81 0.85 -17.97 11.89
C GLU A 81 0.20 -17.74 10.50
N LYS A 82 -0.89 -16.98 10.44
CA LYS A 82 -1.52 -16.58 9.16
C LYS A 82 -0.60 -15.70 8.31
N LEU A 83 0.06 -14.72 8.92
CA LEU A 83 1.01 -13.85 8.21
C LEU A 83 2.21 -14.64 7.70
N GLU A 84 2.81 -15.53 8.51
CA GLU A 84 3.93 -16.39 8.11
C GLU A 84 3.56 -17.27 6.90
N ARG A 85 2.36 -17.87 6.91
CA ARG A 85 1.85 -18.66 5.77
C ARG A 85 1.70 -17.81 4.50
N GLN A 86 1.17 -16.59 4.64
CA GLN A 86 1.03 -15.67 3.51
C GLN A 86 2.42 -15.29 2.96
N ILE A 87 3.37 -14.94 3.82
CA ILE A 87 4.73 -14.57 3.44
C ILE A 87 5.42 -15.72 2.71
N HIS A 88 5.31 -16.96 3.21
CA HIS A 88 5.89 -18.13 2.57
C HIS A 88 5.31 -18.36 1.16
N LYS A 89 3.99 -18.23 1.01
CA LYS A 89 3.29 -18.40 -0.27
C LYS A 89 3.63 -17.30 -1.28
N TYR A 90 3.83 -16.07 -0.79
CA TYR A 90 4.11 -14.93 -1.66
C TYR A 90 5.59 -14.70 -1.91
N LYS A 91 6.53 -15.28 -1.14
CA LYS A 91 7.99 -15.11 -1.33
C LYS A 91 8.46 -15.34 -2.79
N THR A 92 7.89 -16.33 -3.48
CA THR A 92 8.25 -16.63 -4.89
C THR A 92 7.68 -15.62 -5.90
N LYS A 93 6.49 -15.05 -5.63
CA LYS A 93 5.89 -13.99 -6.48
C LYS A 93 6.46 -12.61 -6.17
N ILE A 94 6.74 -12.34 -4.90
CA ILE A 94 7.36 -11.12 -4.36
C ILE A 94 8.78 -10.99 -4.91
N ASN A 95 9.64 -12.00 -4.75
CA ASN A 95 11.00 -11.96 -5.29
C ASN A 95 11.04 -11.80 -6.81
N ARG A 96 10.00 -12.23 -7.54
CA ARG A 96 9.94 -12.07 -9.00
C ARG A 96 9.58 -10.63 -9.40
N LYS A 97 8.60 -10.00 -8.73
CA LYS A 97 8.27 -8.58 -8.95
C LYS A 97 9.39 -7.65 -8.50
N ILE A 98 9.94 -7.87 -7.30
CA ILE A 98 11.07 -7.07 -6.76
C ILE A 98 12.33 -7.25 -7.63
N LYS A 99 12.58 -8.44 -8.19
CA LYS A 99 13.72 -8.65 -9.10
C LYS A 99 13.48 -8.07 -10.49
N GLU A 100 12.23 -8.02 -10.97
CA GLU A 100 11.86 -7.33 -12.21
C GLU A 100 12.03 -5.80 -12.02
N GLU A 101 11.58 -5.21 -10.91
CA GLU A 101 11.84 -3.81 -10.53
C GLU A 101 13.34 -3.52 -10.32
N ARG A 102 14.09 -4.35 -9.56
CA ARG A 102 15.55 -4.19 -9.39
C ARG A 102 16.32 -4.33 -10.70
N LYS A 103 15.83 -5.09 -11.68
CA LYS A 103 16.48 -5.25 -12.99
C LYS A 103 16.21 -4.05 -13.90
N GLU A 104 15.05 -3.43 -13.80
CA GLU A 104 14.74 -2.16 -14.45
C GLU A 104 15.51 -0.99 -13.81
N LEU A 105 15.64 -0.97 -12.48
CA LEU A 105 16.51 -0.02 -11.75
C LEU A 105 17.99 -0.15 -12.17
N LYS A 106 18.54 -1.36 -12.26
CA LYS A 106 19.95 -1.56 -12.68
C LYS A 106 20.21 -1.14 -14.13
N ALA A 107 19.22 -1.22 -15.02
CA ALA A 107 19.34 -0.70 -16.37
C ALA A 107 19.40 0.85 -16.40
N ASN A 108 18.71 1.51 -15.46
CA ASN A 108 18.74 2.97 -15.30
C ASN A 108 20.00 3.48 -14.57
N LEU A 109 20.57 2.70 -13.63
CA LEU A 109 21.81 3.08 -12.91
C LEU A 109 23.06 3.15 -13.81
N ALA A 110 23.12 2.41 -14.91
CA ALA A 110 24.26 2.44 -15.84
C ALA A 110 24.41 3.80 -16.57
N GLU A 111 23.36 4.63 -16.58
CA GLU A 111 23.35 5.94 -17.24
C GLU A 111 23.69 7.10 -16.27
N SER A 112 23.76 6.83 -14.96
CA SER A 112 23.92 7.83 -13.89
C SER A 112 25.19 7.59 -13.05
N ASN A 113 26.32 7.29 -13.68
CA ASN A 113 27.59 7.08 -12.98
C ASN A 113 28.35 8.39 -12.72
N LEU A 114 27.68 9.45 -12.25
CA LEU A 114 28.33 10.68 -11.77
C LEU A 114 27.58 11.31 -10.58
N LEU A 115 28.20 11.12 -9.41
CA LEU A 115 28.24 11.99 -8.22
C LEU A 115 27.20 11.75 -7.10
N ASP A 116 27.75 11.06 -6.09
CA ASP A 116 27.79 11.34 -4.65
C ASP A 116 26.56 11.16 -3.75
N GLU A 117 26.87 10.40 -2.69
CA GLU A 117 26.15 10.12 -1.45
C GLU A 117 25.89 11.42 -0.69
N ASP A 118 24.64 11.65 -0.27
CA ASP A 118 24.29 11.93 1.14
C ASP A 118 22.76 12.09 1.28
N GLU A 119 22.29 11.76 2.47
CA GLU A 119 20.90 11.73 2.95
C GLU A 119 20.12 13.00 2.62
N GLU A 120 18.88 12.90 2.09
CA GLU A 120 17.86 13.93 2.30
C GLU A 120 16.44 13.43 1.92
N GLU A 121 15.61 13.41 2.96
CA GLU A 121 14.14 13.43 3.07
C GLU A 121 13.28 12.70 2.01
N ASP A 122 12.35 11.87 2.51
CA ASP A 122 11.18 11.33 1.80
C ASP A 122 10.24 12.47 1.34
N GLU A 123 10.74 13.35 0.48
CA GLU A 123 9.90 14.22 -0.30
C GLU A 123 9.14 13.35 -1.31
N PRO A 124 7.84 13.59 -1.53
CA PRO A 124 7.09 12.91 -2.58
C PRO A 124 7.75 13.20 -3.93
N LYS A 125 8.67 12.33 -4.34
CA LYS A 125 9.38 12.44 -5.61
C LYS A 125 8.40 12.06 -6.71
N ILE A 126 8.16 12.98 -7.65
CA ILE A 126 7.33 12.72 -8.84
C ILE A 126 8.07 11.64 -9.66
N VAL A 127 7.72 10.38 -9.43
CA VAL A 127 8.38 9.18 -9.98
C VAL A 127 8.33 9.15 -11.51
N ARG A 128 7.33 9.82 -12.10
CA ARG A 128 7.14 9.85 -13.54
C ARG A 128 6.27 11.03 -13.95
N THR A 129 6.80 11.90 -14.81
CA THR A 129 6.00 12.93 -15.49
C THR A 129 5.62 12.42 -16.88
N LYS A 130 4.38 11.93 -17.04
CA LYS A 130 3.85 11.56 -18.35
C LYS A 130 3.32 12.82 -19.04
N ARG A 131 4.09 13.37 -19.97
CA ARG A 131 3.62 14.44 -20.87
C ARG A 131 3.02 13.78 -22.10
N PHE A 132 1.77 14.07 -22.38
CA PHE A 132 1.10 13.66 -23.60
C PHE A 132 0.29 14.83 -24.14
N ALA A 133 0.19 14.91 -25.47
CA ALA A 133 -0.69 15.87 -26.09
C ALA A 133 -2.14 15.41 -25.86
N MET A 134 -2.86 16.10 -24.98
CA MET A 134 -4.29 15.88 -24.79
C MET A 134 -5.02 16.43 -26.01
N LYS A 135 -5.76 15.55 -26.70
CA LYS A 135 -6.75 15.97 -27.68
C LYS A 135 -8.06 16.25 -26.95
N PRO A 136 -8.81 17.30 -27.33
CA PRO A 136 -10.16 17.50 -26.82
C PRO A 136 -11.01 16.27 -27.08
N MET A 137 -11.71 15.78 -26.06
CA MET A 137 -12.61 14.64 -26.14
C MET A 137 -13.76 14.81 -25.14
N ASN A 138 -14.86 14.09 -25.34
CA ASN A 138 -15.99 14.13 -24.40
C ASN A 138 -15.78 13.15 -23.23
N VAL A 139 -16.69 13.19 -22.25
CA VAL A 139 -16.62 12.34 -21.04
C VAL A 139 -16.72 10.85 -21.39
N GLU A 140 -17.59 10.47 -22.33
CA GLU A 140 -17.79 9.07 -22.73
C GLU A 140 -16.55 8.49 -23.42
N GLU A 141 -15.91 9.27 -24.29
CA GLU A 141 -14.65 8.95 -24.94
C GLU A 141 -13.52 8.84 -23.92
N ALA A 142 -13.49 9.72 -22.91
CA ALA A 142 -12.53 9.63 -21.81
C ALA A 142 -12.70 8.34 -21.00
N VAL A 143 -13.93 7.92 -20.70
CA VAL A 143 -14.23 6.62 -20.06
C VAL A 143 -13.76 5.47 -20.94
N MET A 144 -14.06 5.51 -22.24
CA MET A 144 -13.66 4.46 -23.19
C MET A 144 -12.13 4.32 -23.26
N GLN A 145 -11.40 5.43 -23.34
CA GLN A 145 -9.94 5.44 -23.34
C GLN A 145 -9.36 4.96 -22.01
N MET A 146 -9.99 5.33 -20.90
CA MET A 146 -9.62 4.86 -19.56
C MET A 146 -9.73 3.32 -19.46
N GLU A 147 -10.83 2.74 -19.93
CA GLU A 147 -11.04 1.29 -19.96
C GLU A 147 -10.06 0.57 -20.89
N LEU A 148 -9.84 1.11 -22.10
CA LEU A 148 -8.91 0.52 -23.07
C LEU A 148 -7.45 0.49 -22.58
N LEU A 149 -7.08 1.47 -21.75
CA LEU A 149 -5.76 1.56 -21.15
C LEU A 149 -5.65 0.85 -19.79
N ASP A 150 -6.75 0.26 -19.30
CA ASP A 150 -6.85 -0.38 -17.98
C ASP A 150 -6.34 0.53 -16.84
N HIS A 151 -6.77 1.80 -16.86
CA HIS A 151 -6.42 2.79 -15.85
C HIS A 151 -7.59 3.06 -14.89
N ASP A 152 -7.29 3.33 -13.61
CA ASP A 152 -8.30 3.70 -12.61
C ASP A 152 -8.75 5.16 -12.72
N PHE A 153 -7.94 6.01 -13.37
CA PHE A 153 -8.25 7.41 -13.63
C PHE A 153 -7.69 7.85 -14.98
N PHE A 154 -8.32 8.85 -15.60
CA PHE A 154 -7.92 9.41 -16.88
C PHE A 154 -8.13 10.92 -16.89
N VAL A 155 -7.04 11.65 -17.15
CA VAL A 155 -7.05 13.10 -17.28
C VAL A 155 -7.21 13.45 -18.75
N PHE A 156 -8.18 14.31 -19.07
CA PHE A 156 -8.48 14.70 -20.43
C PHE A 156 -8.86 16.18 -20.50
N PHE A 157 -8.77 16.73 -21.71
CA PHE A 157 -9.29 18.06 -22.00
C PHE A 157 -10.73 17.89 -22.51
N ASN A 158 -11.69 18.41 -21.75
CA ASN A 158 -13.10 18.27 -22.08
C ASN A 158 -13.48 19.27 -23.19
N SER A 159 -14.11 18.76 -24.25
CA SER A 159 -14.57 19.60 -25.37
C SER A 159 -15.74 20.52 -25.01
N ASP A 160 -16.53 20.18 -23.98
CA ASP A 160 -17.73 20.93 -23.62
C ASP A 160 -17.44 22.06 -22.63
N SER A 161 -16.56 21.82 -21.65
CA SER A 161 -16.17 22.82 -20.66
C SER A 161 -14.90 23.60 -21.05
N GLU A 162 -14.16 23.17 -22.07
CA GLU A 162 -12.84 23.69 -22.43
C GLU A 162 -11.82 23.66 -21.26
N GLU A 163 -12.03 22.74 -20.31
CA GLU A 163 -11.24 22.60 -19.09
C GLU A 163 -10.59 21.21 -19.01
N VAL A 164 -9.61 21.08 -18.11
CA VAL A 164 -9.00 19.79 -17.81
C VAL A 164 -9.84 19.08 -16.77
N ASN A 165 -10.40 17.93 -17.14
CA ASN A 165 -11.23 17.11 -16.26
C ASN A 165 -10.57 15.75 -16.00
N VAL A 166 -11.00 15.08 -14.93
CA VAL A 166 -10.53 13.74 -14.59
C VAL A 166 -11.71 12.80 -14.45
N VAL A 167 -11.75 11.73 -15.25
CA VAL A 167 -12.63 10.57 -15.00
C VAL A 167 -11.91 9.58 -14.10
N TYR A 168 -12.62 8.94 -13.18
CA TYR A 168 -12.08 7.86 -12.36
C TYR A 168 -13.12 6.78 -12.07
N LYS A 169 -12.65 5.57 -11.78
CA LYS A 169 -13.48 4.42 -11.43
C LYS A 169 -13.78 4.42 -9.93
N ARG A 170 -15.05 4.27 -9.55
CA ARG A 170 -15.46 4.10 -8.14
C ARG A 170 -15.40 2.63 -7.75
N ASN A 171 -15.20 2.37 -6.46
CA ASN A 171 -15.19 1.01 -5.89
C ASN A 171 -16.49 0.21 -6.13
N ALA A 172 -17.60 0.89 -6.45
CA ALA A 172 -18.89 0.28 -6.76
C ALA A 172 -19.05 -0.12 -8.23
N GLY A 173 -18.07 0.17 -9.10
CA GLY A 173 -18.14 -0.08 -10.54
C GLY A 173 -18.65 1.08 -11.38
N ASP A 174 -19.13 2.16 -10.74
CA ASP A 174 -19.57 3.38 -11.42
C ASP A 174 -18.41 4.32 -11.76
N TYR A 175 -18.65 5.30 -12.64
CA TYR A 175 -17.68 6.34 -13.03
C TYR A 175 -17.92 7.64 -12.26
N GLY A 176 -16.84 8.32 -11.89
CA GLY A 176 -16.85 9.67 -11.32
C GLY A 176 -16.13 10.66 -12.22
N LEU A 177 -16.58 11.92 -12.20
CA LEU A 177 -15.97 13.05 -12.91
C LEU A 177 -15.49 14.09 -11.89
N ILE A 178 -14.27 14.58 -12.05
CA ILE A 178 -13.71 15.70 -11.28
C ILE A 178 -13.56 16.88 -12.24
N GLU A 179 -14.17 18.00 -11.86
CA GLU A 179 -14.12 19.27 -12.59
C GLU A 179 -13.42 20.32 -11.71
N PRO A 180 -12.20 20.75 -12.05
CA PRO A 180 -11.48 21.73 -11.25
C PRO A 180 -11.99 23.14 -11.56
N THR A 181 -12.71 23.75 -10.62
CA THR A 181 -13.05 25.17 -10.70
C THR A 181 -11.96 26.01 -10.04
N LEU A 182 -11.42 27.01 -10.74
CA LEU A 182 -10.58 28.04 -10.15
C LEU A 182 -11.43 28.93 -9.24
N GLY A 183 -11.09 28.98 -7.94
CA GLY A 183 -11.72 29.83 -6.93
C GLY A 183 -10.93 31.10 -6.64
#